data_AF-A0A9E7HVD5-F1
#
_entry.id   AF-A0A9E7HVD5-F1
#
_cell.length_a   1.000
_cell.length_b   1.000
_cell.length_c   1.000
_cell.angle_alpha   90.00
_cell.angle_beta   90.00
_cell.angle_gamma   90.00
#
_symmetry.space_group_name_H-M   'P 1'
#
loop_
_entity.id
_entity.type
_entity.pdbx_description
1 polymer ?
#
loop_
_entity_poly.entity_id
_entity_poly.type
_entity_poly.pdbx_seq_one_letter_code
_entity_poly.pdbx_strand_id
1 'polypeptide(L)'
;MTRQVEAHHFCSHQNEEMRQCLIYDGEGPSAKLIGVEYLVSEALFLALPDDEKPLWHSHEYEVKSGMLFMPQVPGAVQRRDMEQVCKTYGKTYHFWQVDCGDELPLGLPQLMMAFTRDGQLRQELAKDIERRYEISFEEEREKRKYMTGPGHGIHPLANGAGKGRRLELREVDVPPVGSVPRAFI
;
A
#
# COMPACT_ATOMS: atom_id res chain seq x y z
N MET A 1 15.25 12.00 3.09
CA MET A 1 14.02 12.13 3.90
C MET A 1 12.97 11.21 3.27
N THR A 2 12.58 10.13 3.95
CA THR A 2 11.44 9.29 3.51
C THR A 2 10.31 9.48 4.49
N ARG A 3 9.22 10.09 4.01
CA ARG A 3 7.99 10.27 4.77
C ARG A 3 7.37 8.88 5.04
N GLN A 4 6.75 8.71 6.20
CA GLN A 4 6.03 7.47 6.54
C GLN A 4 4.67 7.89 7.05
N VAL A 5 3.64 7.31 6.47
CA VAL A 5 2.23 7.65 6.67
C VAL A 5 1.54 6.38 7.10
N GLU A 6 0.78 6.45 8.20
CA GLU A 6 -0.14 5.39 8.58
C GLU A 6 -1.31 5.38 7.59
N ALA A 7 -1.69 4.20 7.12
CA ALA A 7 -2.63 4.04 6.03
C ALA A 7 -3.68 2.97 6.38
N HIS A 8 -4.96 3.37 6.37
CA HIS A 8 -6.07 2.50 6.68
C HIS A 8 -6.76 2.03 5.40
N HIS A 9 -6.63 0.75 5.09
CA HIS A 9 -7.09 0.16 3.83
C HIS A 9 -8.49 -0.44 3.98
N PHE A 10 -9.45 0.08 3.20
CA PHE A 10 -10.81 -0.44 3.12
C PHE A 10 -11.03 -1.07 1.76
N CYS A 11 -10.89 -2.40 1.72
CA CYS A 11 -10.77 -3.15 0.48
C CYS A 11 -12.07 -3.83 0.06
N SER A 12 -12.35 -3.74 -1.23
CA SER A 12 -13.33 -4.58 -1.91
C SER A 12 -12.61 -5.65 -2.74
N HIS A 13 -13.06 -6.90 -2.64
CA HIS A 13 -12.56 -8.00 -3.46
C HIS A 13 -13.33 -8.00 -4.78
N GLN A 14 -12.68 -7.57 -5.86
CA GLN A 14 -13.33 -7.53 -7.18
C GLN A 14 -13.47 -8.94 -7.76
N ASN A 15 -12.48 -9.79 -7.51
CA ASN A 15 -12.49 -11.23 -7.76
C ASN A 15 -11.42 -11.91 -6.89
N GLU A 16 -11.14 -13.19 -7.11
CA GLU A 16 -10.15 -13.97 -6.36
C GLU A 16 -8.71 -13.45 -6.51
N GLU A 17 -8.41 -12.76 -7.60
CA GLU A 17 -7.06 -12.35 -7.99
C GLU A 17 -6.81 -10.84 -7.85
N MET A 18 -7.86 -10.04 -7.60
CA MET A 18 -7.77 -8.58 -7.59
C MET A 18 -8.63 -7.96 -6.49
N ARG A 19 -7.99 -7.10 -5.68
CA ARG A 19 -8.63 -6.26 -4.67
C ARG A 19 -8.37 -4.79 -4.99
N GLN A 20 -9.32 -3.93 -4.63
CA GLN A 20 -9.13 -2.48 -4.69
C GLN A 20 -9.53 -1.87 -3.35
N CYS A 21 -8.72 -0.95 -2.86
CA CYS A 21 -8.89 -0.35 -1.54
C CYS A 21 -8.97 1.17 -1.66
N LEU A 22 -9.89 1.74 -0.88
CA LEU A 22 -9.83 3.14 -0.49
C LEU A 22 -8.91 3.25 0.72
N ILE A 23 -8.05 4.26 0.75
CA ILE A 23 -7.08 4.46 1.82
C ILE A 23 -7.39 5.75 2.55
N TYR A 24 -7.45 5.68 3.87
CA TYR A 24 -7.67 6.82 4.76
C TYR A 24 -6.45 7.09 5.66
N ASP A 25 -6.32 8.32 6.14
CA ASP A 25 -5.27 8.75 7.11
C ASP A 25 -5.54 8.33 8.56
N GLY A 26 -6.69 7.70 8.82
CA GLY A 26 -7.10 7.33 10.16
C GLY A 26 -8.40 6.54 10.15
N GLU A 27 -8.89 6.27 11.35
CA GLU A 27 -10.21 5.72 11.61
C GLU A 27 -11.21 6.82 12.02
N GLY A 28 -12.48 6.62 11.66
CA GLY A 28 -13.58 7.50 12.08
C GLY A 28 -14.08 8.47 11.01
N PRO A 29 -15.13 9.25 11.34
CA PRO A 29 -15.91 10.01 10.36
C PRO A 29 -15.17 11.23 9.79
N SER A 30 -14.10 11.68 10.43
CA SER A 30 -13.27 12.80 9.97
C SER A 30 -12.00 12.35 9.22
N ALA A 31 -11.83 11.04 9.03
CA ALA A 31 -10.69 10.51 8.30
C ALA A 31 -10.74 10.98 6.84
N LYS A 32 -9.60 11.42 6.33
CA LYS A 32 -9.46 11.92 4.97
C LYS A 32 -9.20 10.75 4.04
N LEU A 33 -9.92 10.70 2.92
CA LEU A 33 -9.56 9.82 1.82
C LEU A 33 -8.23 10.31 1.24
N ILE A 34 -7.16 9.53 1.45
CA ILE A 34 -5.81 9.91 1.01
C ILE A 34 -5.37 9.18 -0.23
N GLY A 35 -5.92 8.01 -0.55
CA GLY A 35 -5.32 7.16 -1.57
C GLY A 35 -6.19 6.03 -2.08
N VAL A 36 -5.63 5.32 -3.05
CA VAL A 36 -6.12 4.03 -3.52
C VAL A 36 -4.98 3.04 -3.60
N GLU A 37 -5.29 1.78 -3.35
CA GLU A 37 -4.41 0.66 -3.64
C GLU A 37 -5.14 -0.38 -4.50
N TYR A 38 -4.39 -0.95 -5.44
CA TYR A 38 -4.78 -2.17 -6.13
C TYR A 38 -3.87 -3.30 -5.68
N LEU A 39 -4.45 -4.40 -5.22
CA LEU A 39 -3.73 -5.62 -4.92
C LEU A 39 -4.02 -6.64 -6.01
N VAL A 40 -2.98 -7.31 -6.49
CA VAL A 40 -3.11 -8.39 -7.46
C VAL A 40 -2.38 -9.64 -6.99
N SER A 41 -2.86 -10.80 -7.42
CA SER A 41 -2.16 -12.07 -7.24
C SER A 41 -0.76 -12.03 -7.85
N GLU A 42 0.11 -12.93 -7.39
CA GLU A 42 1.41 -13.13 -8.01
C GLU A 42 1.31 -13.46 -9.51
N ALA A 43 0.32 -14.27 -9.92
CA ALA A 43 0.12 -14.62 -11.32
C ALA A 43 -0.17 -13.40 -12.20
N LEU A 44 -1.07 -12.52 -11.75
CA LEU A 44 -1.35 -11.27 -12.45
C LEU A 44 -0.16 -10.32 -12.45
N PHE A 45 0.56 -10.21 -11.33
CA PHE A 45 1.77 -9.38 -11.25
C PHE A 45 2.85 -9.86 -12.24
N LEU A 46 3.08 -11.17 -12.34
CA LEU A 46 4.07 -11.73 -13.26
C LEU A 46 3.73 -11.48 -14.73
N ALA A 47 2.43 -11.41 -15.04
CA ALA A 47 1.92 -11.09 -16.37
C ALA A 47 1.98 -9.59 -16.74
N LEU A 48 2.29 -8.71 -15.79
CA LEU A 48 2.45 -7.28 -16.08
C LEU A 48 3.67 -7.03 -16.99
N PRO A 49 3.62 -5.96 -17.82
CA PRO A 49 4.80 -5.42 -18.47
C PRO A 49 5.92 -5.09 -17.45
N ASP A 50 7.17 -5.31 -17.83
CA ASP A 50 8.31 -5.09 -16.93
C ASP A 50 8.50 -3.62 -16.52
N ASP A 51 8.04 -2.68 -17.33
CA ASP A 51 8.06 -1.25 -17.03
C ASP A 51 6.97 -0.85 -16.01
N GLU A 52 5.91 -1.63 -15.87
CA GLU A 52 4.83 -1.44 -14.89
C GLU A 52 5.23 -1.98 -13.51
N LYS A 53 5.89 -3.13 -13.43
CA LYS A 53 6.25 -3.83 -12.16
C LYS A 53 6.92 -2.96 -11.08
N PRO A 54 7.79 -1.99 -11.40
CA PRO A 54 8.39 -1.14 -10.36
C PRO A 54 7.46 -0.11 -9.74
N LEU A 55 6.21 -0.01 -10.20
CA LEU A 55 5.13 0.71 -9.53
C LEU A 55 4.45 -0.13 -8.43
N TRP A 56 4.87 -1.38 -8.24
CA TRP A 56 4.26 -2.31 -7.31
C TRP A 56 5.25 -2.69 -6.22
N HIS A 57 4.73 -3.03 -5.05
CA HIS A 57 5.49 -3.56 -3.92
C HIS A 57 4.92 -4.91 -3.49
N SER A 58 5.73 -5.74 -2.83
CA SER A 58 5.25 -7.00 -2.25
C SER A 58 4.71 -6.75 -0.84
N HIS A 59 3.58 -7.35 -0.49
CA HIS A 59 3.04 -7.29 0.87
C HIS A 59 3.72 -8.26 1.85
N GLU A 60 4.63 -9.12 1.39
CA GLU A 60 5.20 -10.21 2.21
C GLU A 60 5.75 -9.69 3.54
N TYR A 61 6.57 -8.64 3.50
CA TYR A 61 7.22 -8.14 4.70
C TYR A 61 6.23 -7.48 5.66
N GLU A 62 5.32 -6.64 5.17
CA GLU A 62 4.32 -5.96 6.01
C GLU A 62 3.39 -6.95 6.72
N VAL A 63 3.00 -8.02 6.03
CA VAL A 63 2.21 -9.10 6.63
C VAL A 63 3.01 -9.85 7.68
N LYS A 64 4.21 -10.33 7.34
CA LYS A 64 5.01 -11.19 8.21
C LYS A 64 5.65 -10.45 9.39
N SER A 65 5.88 -9.14 9.26
CA SER A 65 6.37 -8.29 10.36
C SER A 65 5.30 -7.97 11.40
N GLY A 66 4.03 -8.29 11.13
CA GLY A 66 2.91 -7.95 12.01
C GLY A 66 2.40 -6.52 11.86
N MET A 67 3.09 -5.67 11.08
CA MET A 67 2.74 -4.26 10.88
C MET A 67 1.42 -4.07 10.14
N LEU A 68 1.09 -4.96 9.20
CA LEU A 68 -0.22 -5.00 8.57
C LEU A 68 -1.18 -5.84 9.40
N PHE A 69 -2.23 -5.25 9.92
CA PHE A 69 -3.24 -5.93 10.72
C PHE A 69 -4.62 -5.32 10.48
N MET A 70 -5.66 -6.04 10.88
CA MET A 70 -7.05 -5.57 10.83
C MET A 70 -7.55 -5.30 12.25
N PRO A 71 -7.64 -4.03 12.68
CA PRO A 71 -8.21 -3.70 13.98
C PRO A 71 -9.57 -4.37 14.19
N GLN A 72 -9.86 -4.81 15.41
CA GLN A 72 -11.17 -5.35 15.82
C GLN A 72 -11.60 -6.66 15.14
N VAL A 73 -10.79 -7.23 14.25
CA VAL A 73 -11.04 -8.55 13.65
C VAL A 73 -10.35 -9.63 14.49
N PRO A 74 -11.01 -10.75 14.84
CA PRO A 74 -10.37 -11.82 15.60
C PRO A 74 -9.12 -12.36 14.89
N GLY A 75 -8.01 -12.54 15.62
CA GLY A 75 -6.72 -12.89 15.01
C GLY A 75 -6.73 -14.17 14.15
N ALA A 76 -7.56 -15.16 14.49
CA ALA A 76 -7.70 -16.37 13.66
C ALA A 76 -8.32 -16.07 12.28
N VAL A 77 -9.26 -15.11 12.21
CA VAL A 77 -9.86 -14.65 10.95
C VAL A 77 -8.85 -13.80 10.18
N GLN A 78 -8.13 -12.90 10.87
CA GLN A 78 -7.10 -12.09 10.24
C GLN A 78 -6.05 -12.95 9.54
N ARG A 79 -5.53 -13.97 10.24
CA ARG A 79 -4.46 -14.81 9.71
C ARG A 79 -4.84 -15.52 8.41
N ARG A 80 -6.10 -15.93 8.24
CA ARG A 80 -6.57 -16.56 6.99
C ARG A 80 -6.49 -15.60 5.80
N ASP A 81 -6.88 -14.34 6.00
CA ASP A 81 -6.76 -13.33 4.94
C ASP A 81 -5.29 -12.96 4.70
N MET A 82 -4.51 -12.82 5.77
CA MET A 82 -3.08 -12.50 5.69
C MET A 82 -2.28 -13.59 4.94
N GLU A 83 -2.65 -14.87 5.04
CA GLU A 83 -2.04 -15.94 4.22
C GLU A 83 -2.19 -15.71 2.71
N GLN A 84 -3.30 -15.08 2.28
CA GLN A 84 -3.51 -14.70 0.89
C GLN A 84 -2.74 -13.42 0.57
N VAL A 85 -2.92 -12.37 1.39
CA VAL A 85 -2.29 -11.05 1.17
C VAL A 85 -0.76 -11.16 1.13
N CYS A 86 -0.15 -12.01 1.94
CA CYS A 86 1.30 -12.24 1.98
C CYS A 86 1.91 -12.63 0.62
N LYS A 87 1.08 -13.14 -0.31
CA LYS A 87 1.49 -13.60 -1.65
C LYS A 87 1.16 -12.62 -2.77
N THR A 88 0.63 -11.45 -2.44
CA THR A 88 0.14 -10.46 -3.42
C THR A 88 1.11 -9.30 -3.59
N TYR A 89 0.87 -8.51 -4.64
CA TYR A 89 1.58 -7.27 -4.92
C TYR A 89 0.60 -6.09 -4.93
N GLY A 90 1.01 -4.96 -4.35
CA GLY A 90 0.20 -3.74 -4.21
C GLY A 90 0.75 -2.59 -5.05
N LYS A 91 -0.14 -1.82 -5.68
CA LYS A 91 0.17 -0.52 -6.31
C LYS A 91 -0.64 0.56 -5.63
N THR A 92 0.06 1.47 -4.97
CA THR A 92 -0.55 2.43 -4.06
C THR A 92 -0.21 3.86 -4.45
N TYR A 93 -1.24 4.69 -4.58
CA TYR A 93 -1.08 6.12 -4.81
C TYR A 93 -1.79 6.91 -3.72
N HIS A 94 -1.06 7.82 -3.08
CA HIS A 94 -1.65 8.84 -2.21
C HIS A 94 -1.84 10.15 -2.98
N PHE A 95 -3.05 10.67 -2.98
CA PHE A 95 -3.47 11.93 -3.57
C PHE A 95 -3.46 13.08 -2.56
N TRP A 96 -3.57 12.77 -1.26
CA TRP A 96 -3.45 13.76 -0.19
C TRP A 96 -2.24 13.44 0.69
N GLN A 97 -1.30 14.38 0.72
CA GLN A 97 -0.09 14.31 1.53
C GLN A 97 -0.33 14.87 2.94
N VAL A 98 -1.20 14.23 3.73
CA VAL A 98 -1.65 14.74 5.05
C VAL A 98 -0.52 15.04 6.04
N ASP A 99 0.62 14.37 5.92
CA ASP A 99 1.80 14.63 6.74
C ASP A 99 2.62 15.87 6.31
N CYS A 100 2.16 16.61 5.29
CA CYS A 100 2.63 17.97 4.96
C CYS A 100 1.89 19.07 5.74
N GLY A 101 0.75 18.75 6.37
CA GLY A 101 -0.06 19.73 7.09
C GLY A 101 -1.02 20.57 6.24
N ASP A 102 -1.13 20.29 4.94
CA ASP A 102 -2.09 20.98 4.06
C ASP A 102 -3.54 20.57 4.36
N GLU A 103 -4.42 21.56 4.47
CA GLU A 103 -5.87 21.37 4.70
C GLU A 103 -6.61 20.79 3.48
N LEU A 104 -6.00 20.86 2.29
CA LEU A 104 -6.55 20.34 1.04
C LEU A 104 -5.55 19.36 0.40
N PRO A 105 -6.01 18.45 -0.49
CA PRO A 105 -5.14 17.51 -1.20
C PRO A 105 -4.35 18.23 -2.30
N LEU A 106 -3.33 18.99 -1.89
CA LEU A 106 -2.47 19.75 -2.79
C LEU A 106 -1.33 18.88 -3.35
N GLY A 107 -0.85 19.25 -4.54
CA GLY A 107 0.30 18.63 -5.18
C GLY A 107 -0.04 17.41 -6.04
N LEU A 108 1.01 16.73 -6.51
CA LEU A 108 0.89 15.54 -7.34
C LEU A 108 0.63 14.29 -6.50
N PRO A 109 -0.06 13.30 -7.06
CA PRO A 109 -0.13 11.97 -6.46
C PRO A 109 1.28 11.43 -6.18
N GLN A 110 1.45 10.69 -5.10
CA GLN A 110 2.70 10.04 -4.73
C GLN A 110 2.54 8.54 -4.84
N LEU A 111 3.47 7.90 -5.54
CA LEU A 111 3.62 6.45 -5.50
C LEU A 111 4.13 6.06 -4.12
N MET A 112 3.39 5.20 -3.43
CA MET A 112 3.73 4.71 -2.10
C MET A 112 4.31 3.30 -2.17
N MET A 113 5.26 3.03 -1.29
CA MET A 113 5.95 1.75 -1.21
C MET A 113 5.88 1.21 0.21
N ALA A 114 5.69 -0.10 0.31
CA ALA A 114 5.76 -0.85 1.55
C ALA A 114 7.15 -0.89 2.17
N PHE A 115 7.19 -1.19 3.47
CA PHE A 115 8.42 -1.66 4.09
C PHE A 115 8.78 -3.07 3.60
N THR A 116 10.07 -3.33 3.45
CA THR A 116 10.62 -4.57 2.89
C THR A 116 11.63 -5.26 3.80
N ARG A 117 12.05 -4.62 4.90
CA ARG A 117 12.98 -5.17 5.89
C ARG A 117 12.94 -4.41 7.22
N ASP A 118 13.50 -5.05 8.25
CA ASP A 118 13.67 -4.50 9.58
C ASP A 118 14.50 -3.20 9.55
N GLY A 119 14.19 -2.28 10.46
CA GLY A 119 14.88 -0.99 10.60
C GLY A 119 14.36 0.12 9.68
N GLN A 120 13.35 -0.12 8.84
CA GLN A 120 12.74 0.94 8.02
C GLN A 120 11.65 1.73 8.76
N LEU A 121 10.80 1.08 9.56
CA LEU A 121 9.74 1.74 10.32
C LEU A 121 10.32 2.59 11.47
N ARG A 122 9.84 3.85 11.59
CA ARG A 122 10.19 4.70 12.74
C ARG A 122 9.63 4.10 14.02
N GLN A 123 10.50 3.89 15.01
CA GLN A 123 10.15 3.24 16.27
C GLN A 123 9.08 4.00 17.07
N GLU A 124 9.06 5.33 16.98
CA GLU A 124 8.03 6.13 17.64
C GLU A 124 6.64 5.91 17.02
N LEU A 125 6.58 5.76 15.69
CA LEU A 125 5.34 5.44 14.99
C LEU A 125 4.86 4.03 15.35
N ALA A 126 5.78 3.05 15.40
CA ALA A 126 5.47 1.69 15.81
C ALA A 126 4.84 1.64 17.21
N LYS A 127 5.50 2.26 18.19
CA LYS A 127 5.03 2.31 19.58
C LYS A 127 3.71 3.05 19.74
N ASP A 128 3.48 4.09 18.93
CA ASP A 128 2.22 4.81 18.93
C ASP A 128 1.05 3.93 18.45
N ILE A 129 1.23 3.22 17.33
CA ILE A 129 0.24 2.31 16.76
C ILE A 129 -0.04 1.14 17.72
N GLU A 130 1.01 0.47 18.22
CA GLU A 130 0.88 -0.64 19.17
C GLU A 130 0.09 -0.23 20.43
N ARG A 131 0.37 0.97 20.95
CA ARG A 131 -0.35 1.52 22.10
C ARG A 131 -1.80 1.85 21.78
N ARG A 132 -2.09 2.47 20.62
CA ARG A 132 -3.46 2.86 20.23
C ARG A 132 -4.35 1.65 19.98
N TYR A 133 -3.81 0.60 19.40
CA TYR A 133 -4.56 -0.60 19.03
C TYR A 133 -4.46 -1.75 20.02
N GLU A 134 -3.67 -1.59 21.09
CA GLU A 134 -3.42 -2.62 22.10
C GLU A 134 -2.93 -3.94 21.48
N ILE A 135 -1.98 -3.83 20.53
CA ILE A 135 -1.36 -4.95 19.82
C ILE A 135 0.15 -4.97 20.02
N SER A 136 0.78 -6.09 19.65
CA SER A 136 2.23 -6.23 19.54
C SER A 136 2.58 -6.74 18.14
N PHE A 137 3.35 -5.94 17.40
CA PHE A 137 3.84 -6.35 16.08
C PHE A 137 4.73 -7.57 16.18
N GLU A 138 5.55 -7.67 17.24
CA GLU A 138 6.41 -8.83 17.45
C GLU A 138 5.60 -10.09 17.75
N GLU A 139 4.53 -10.01 18.54
CA GLU A 139 3.65 -11.16 18.75
C GLU A 139 2.94 -11.59 17.46
N GLU A 140 2.48 -10.63 16.65
CA GLU A 140 1.88 -10.94 15.37
C GLU A 140 2.90 -11.54 14.39
N ARG A 141 4.14 -11.06 14.38
CA ARG A 141 5.27 -11.63 13.64
C ARG A 141 5.49 -13.09 14.04
N GLU A 142 5.57 -13.37 15.33
CA GLU A 142 5.73 -14.73 15.87
C GLU A 142 4.59 -15.66 15.41
N LYS A 143 3.35 -15.19 15.53
CA LYS A 143 2.16 -15.94 15.08
C LYS A 143 2.12 -16.16 13.57
N ARG A 144 2.86 -15.40 12.77
CA ARG A 144 2.84 -15.44 11.29
C ARG A 144 4.10 -16.05 10.66
N LYS A 145 5.03 -16.56 11.46
CA LYS A 145 6.27 -17.22 10.97
C LYS A 145 6.04 -18.35 9.96
N TYR A 146 4.89 -19.02 10.05
CA TYR A 146 4.53 -20.13 9.16
C TYR A 146 4.05 -19.66 7.78
N MET A 147 3.71 -18.37 7.62
CA MET A 147 3.20 -17.83 6.36
C MET A 147 4.30 -17.75 5.30
N THR A 148 3.94 -18.07 4.07
CA THR A 148 4.83 -17.97 2.91
C THR A 148 4.50 -16.75 2.06
N GLY A 149 5.54 -16.13 1.51
CA GLY A 149 5.40 -15.08 0.50
C GLY A 149 5.04 -15.63 -0.90
N PRO A 150 5.25 -14.82 -1.95
CA PRO A 150 5.07 -15.25 -3.33
C PRO A 150 5.84 -16.54 -3.64
N GLY A 151 5.25 -17.45 -4.42
CA GLY A 151 5.78 -18.77 -4.73
C GLY A 151 7.09 -18.74 -5.54
N HIS A 152 7.36 -17.68 -6.29
CA HIS A 152 8.61 -17.46 -7.02
C HIS A 152 9.61 -16.57 -6.25
N GLY A 153 9.30 -16.23 -4.99
CA GLY A 153 9.99 -15.21 -4.23
C GLY A 153 9.61 -13.79 -4.68
N ILE A 154 10.07 -12.78 -3.95
CA ILE A 154 9.83 -11.38 -4.31
C ILE A 154 10.53 -11.08 -5.64
N HIS A 155 9.74 -10.68 -6.64
CA HIS A 155 10.27 -10.37 -7.96
C HIS A 155 11.23 -9.16 -7.93
N PRO A 156 12.38 -9.21 -8.63
CA PRO A 156 13.40 -8.16 -8.54
C PRO A 156 12.98 -6.79 -9.07
N LEU A 157 11.96 -6.75 -9.95
CA LEU A 157 11.39 -5.49 -10.45
C LEU A 157 10.33 -4.88 -9.53
N ALA A 158 9.83 -5.62 -8.53
CA ALA A 158 8.95 -5.04 -7.51
C ALA A 158 9.76 -4.14 -6.56
N ASN A 159 9.08 -3.48 -5.63
CA ASN A 159 9.71 -2.64 -4.61
C ASN A 159 10.60 -1.53 -5.23
N GLY A 160 10.17 -1.01 -6.40
CA GLY A 160 10.90 0.01 -7.15
C GLY A 160 12.18 -0.49 -7.84
N ALA A 161 12.42 -1.81 -7.89
CA ALA A 161 13.69 -2.38 -8.36
C ALA A 161 14.91 -1.79 -7.64
N GLY A 162 14.75 -1.48 -6.34
CA GLY A 162 15.78 -0.81 -5.52
C GLY A 162 15.99 0.67 -5.84
N LYS A 163 15.17 1.26 -6.73
CA LYS A 163 15.18 2.68 -7.08
C LYS A 163 13.81 3.29 -6.78
N GLY A 164 13.79 4.54 -6.31
CA GLY A 164 12.51 5.27 -6.18
C GLY A 164 12.00 5.68 -7.56
N ARG A 165 10.68 5.62 -7.77
CA ARG A 165 10.00 6.31 -8.87
C ARG A 165 9.19 7.47 -8.31
N ARG A 166 9.10 8.56 -9.07
CA ARG A 166 8.30 9.74 -8.71
C ARG A 166 7.52 10.24 -9.92
N LEU A 167 6.35 10.79 -9.66
CA LEU A 167 5.60 11.53 -10.67
C LEU A 167 6.20 12.93 -10.85
N GLU A 168 6.38 13.34 -12.09
CA GLU A 168 6.86 14.68 -12.46
C GLU A 168 5.83 15.34 -13.38
N LEU A 169 5.43 16.57 -13.03
CA LEU A 169 4.61 17.39 -13.92
C LEU A 169 5.50 18.10 -14.93
N ARG A 170 5.08 18.11 -16.19
CA ARG A 170 5.75 18.86 -17.27
C ARG A 170 4.70 19.61 -18.08
N GLU A 171 4.98 20.87 -18.36
CA GLU A 171 4.18 21.66 -19.29
C GLU A 171 4.48 21.18 -20.72
N VAL A 172 3.42 21.00 -21.50
CA VAL A 172 3.49 20.55 -22.90
C VAL A 172 2.49 21.33 -23.73
N ASP A 173 2.81 21.56 -25.00
CA ASP A 173 1.87 22.16 -25.95
C ASP A 173 0.69 21.20 -26.18
N VAL A 174 -0.52 21.65 -25.89
CA VAL A 174 -1.76 20.89 -26.13
C VAL A 174 -2.41 21.44 -27.40
N PRO A 175 -2.50 20.66 -28.50
CA PRO A 175 -3.11 21.15 -29.73
C PRO A 175 -4.62 21.42 -29.54
N PRO A 176 -5.16 22.47 -30.19
CA PRO A 176 -6.56 22.84 -30.07
C PRO A 176 -7.50 21.82 -30.75
N VAL A 177 -7.93 20.83 -29.96
CA VAL A 177 -9.13 19.97 -30.06
C VAL A 177 -9.26 19.03 -31.27
N GLY A 178 -8.87 17.77 -31.04
CA GLY A 178 -9.74 16.59 -31.20
C GLY A 178 -10.03 15.89 -29.85
N SER A 179 -9.49 16.42 -28.75
CA SER A 179 -9.60 15.89 -27.41
C SER A 179 -10.73 16.60 -26.67
N VAL A 180 -11.86 15.91 -26.52
CA VAL A 180 -12.87 16.29 -25.52
C VAL A 180 -12.15 16.34 -24.16
N PRO A 181 -12.30 17.41 -23.34
CA PRO A 181 -11.84 17.36 -21.97
C PRO A 181 -12.43 16.11 -21.31
N ARG A 182 -11.61 15.36 -20.57
CA ARG A 182 -12.07 14.15 -19.86
C ARG A 182 -13.16 14.59 -18.87
N ALA A 183 -14.41 14.50 -19.30
CA ALA A 183 -15.57 14.81 -18.49
C ALA A 183 -15.94 13.55 -17.71
N PHE A 184 -16.26 13.72 -16.43
CA PHE A 184 -17.01 12.72 -15.68
C PHE A 184 -18.51 12.95 -15.98
N ILE A 185 -19.29 11.87 -16.03
CA ILE A 185 -20.76 11.92 -16.11
C ILE A 185 -21.30 11.70 -14.71
#